data_AF-A0A0C9UTR9-F1
#
_entry.id   AF-A0A0C9UTR9-F1
#
_cell.length_a   1.000
_cell.length_b   1.000
_cell.length_c   1.000
_cell.angle_alpha   90.00
_cell.angle_beta   90.00
_cell.angle_gamma   90.00
#
_symmetry.space_group_name_H-M   'P 1'
#
loop_
_entity.id
_entity.type
_entity.pdbx_description
1 polymer ?
#
loop_
_entity_poly.entity_id
_entity_poly.type
_entity_poly.pdbx_seq_one_letter_code
_entity_poly.pdbx_strand_id
1 'polypeptide(L)'
;MKIQKDQEILWMLAFAYNIVSSRMPLEITDHIETAMTEAGIPSMYIEGEQRGTPGYSIPIKGKIYMFQTAQRSPSEAYLAKYYISPSHSDKSYAEFAIFWEVFRSYTGIITRECPGGTFVDIGLKVWVHGAADTVCAFKPEYLHGTTLADCNLKWSGMVFAFSSHIKEAFEEARERAEKGVLIHITSDDGH
;
A
#
# COMPACT_ATOMS: atom_id res chain seq x y z
N MET A 1 -19.59 -10.53 9.34
CA MET A 1 -18.30 -11.24 9.14
C MET A 1 -17.41 -10.59 8.09
N LYS A 2 -17.93 -10.20 6.91
CA LYS A 2 -17.14 -9.51 5.85
C LYS A 2 -16.65 -8.11 6.29
N ILE A 3 -17.56 -7.26 6.78
CA ILE A 3 -17.27 -5.89 7.23
C ILE A 3 -16.16 -5.85 8.30
N GLN A 4 -16.19 -6.76 9.27
CA GLN A 4 -15.18 -6.81 10.34
C GLN A 4 -13.78 -7.14 9.81
N LYS A 5 -13.68 -8.08 8.88
CA LYS A 5 -12.39 -8.44 8.27
C LYS A 5 -11.85 -7.32 7.40
N ASP A 6 -12.72 -6.66 6.62
CA ASP A 6 -12.35 -5.50 5.82
C ASP A 6 -11.85 -4.37 6.75
N GLN A 7 -12.50 -4.20 7.91
CA GLN A 7 -12.08 -3.23 8.92
C GLN A 7 -10.70 -3.50 9.50
N GLU A 8 -10.43 -4.74 9.90
CA GLU A 8 -9.12 -5.12 10.43
C GLU A 8 -8.00 -4.87 9.41
N ILE A 9 -8.24 -5.18 8.13
CA ILE A 9 -7.28 -4.94 7.05
C ILE A 9 -7.05 -3.44 6.88
N LEU A 10 -8.11 -2.63 6.75
CA LEU A 10 -7.97 -1.20 6.53
C LEU A 10 -7.30 -0.47 7.69
N TRP A 11 -7.61 -0.86 8.92
CA TRP A 11 -6.93 -0.34 10.10
C TRP A 11 -5.45 -0.73 10.13
N MET A 12 -5.12 -1.98 9.80
CA MET A 12 -3.72 -2.42 9.67
C MET A 12 -2.96 -1.62 8.61
N LEU A 13 -3.56 -1.37 7.45
CA LEU A 13 -2.98 -0.54 6.39
C LEU A 13 -2.77 0.90 6.87
N ALA A 14 -3.76 1.48 7.56
CA ALA A 14 -3.65 2.83 8.10
C ALA A 14 -2.51 2.92 9.11
N PHE A 15 -2.41 1.96 10.03
CA PHE A 15 -1.32 1.92 11.00
C PHE A 15 0.05 1.76 10.36
N ALA A 16 0.18 0.87 9.39
CA ALA A 16 1.40 0.70 8.64
C ALA A 16 1.80 2.00 7.92
N TYR A 17 0.86 2.65 7.24
CA TYR A 17 1.10 3.92 6.57
C TYR A 17 1.56 4.99 7.56
N ASN A 18 0.89 5.14 8.70
CA ASN A 18 1.27 6.14 9.71
C ASN A 18 2.65 5.86 10.33
N ILE A 19 3.02 4.59 10.55
CA ILE A 19 4.38 4.25 10.98
C ILE A 19 5.38 4.73 9.94
N VAL A 20 5.17 4.36 8.67
CA VAL A 20 6.08 4.70 7.59
C VAL A 20 6.19 6.22 7.41
N SER A 21 5.06 6.91 7.27
CA SER A 21 5.03 8.37 7.08
C SER A 21 5.61 9.14 8.25
N SER A 22 5.55 8.61 9.49
CA SER A 22 6.19 9.26 10.65
C SER A 22 7.72 9.20 10.66
N ARG A 23 8.32 8.33 9.82
CA ARG A 23 9.77 8.08 9.79
C ARG A 23 10.42 8.46 8.46
N MET A 24 9.61 8.59 7.41
CA MET A 24 10.05 8.96 6.07
C MET A 24 10.40 10.46 6.03
N PRO A 25 11.37 10.89 5.19
CA PRO A 25 11.61 12.30 4.94
C PRO A 25 10.34 13.05 4.52
N LEU A 26 10.16 14.27 5.05
CA LEU A 26 9.00 15.12 4.75
C LEU A 26 8.86 15.41 3.26
N GLU A 27 9.98 15.57 2.56
CA GLU A 27 10.03 15.77 1.11
C GLU A 27 9.28 14.68 0.33
N ILE A 28 9.21 13.46 0.86
CA ILE A 28 8.51 12.33 0.25
C ILE A 28 7.05 12.30 0.70
N THR A 29 6.80 12.44 2.01
CA THR A 29 5.44 12.34 2.55
C THR A 29 4.57 13.50 2.12
N ASP A 30 5.10 14.73 2.13
CA ASP A 30 4.36 15.92 1.70
C ASP A 30 4.00 15.80 0.21
N HIS A 31 4.92 15.30 -0.63
CA HIS A 31 4.62 15.04 -2.04
C HIS A 31 3.48 14.02 -2.20
N ILE A 32 3.51 12.92 -1.43
CA ILE A 32 2.45 11.90 -1.50
C ILE A 32 1.10 12.48 -1.06
N GLU A 33 1.06 13.21 0.06
CA GLU A 33 -0.18 13.80 0.58
C GLU A 33 -0.74 14.86 -0.38
N THR A 34 0.11 15.70 -0.98
CA THR A 34 -0.29 16.64 -2.02
C THR A 34 -0.86 15.91 -3.24
N ALA A 35 -0.16 14.90 -3.75
CA ALA A 35 -0.60 14.14 -4.92
C ALA A 35 -1.94 13.42 -4.68
N MET A 36 -2.14 12.86 -3.48
CA MET A 36 -3.42 12.26 -3.08
C MET A 36 -4.54 13.30 -3.03
N THR A 37 -4.27 14.47 -2.46
CA THR A 37 -5.23 15.58 -2.36
C THR A 37 -5.64 16.07 -3.76
N GLU A 38 -4.66 16.28 -4.65
CA GLU A 38 -4.88 16.74 -6.02
C GLU A 38 -5.59 15.68 -6.89
N ALA A 39 -5.31 14.40 -6.68
CA ALA A 39 -6.00 13.32 -7.38
C ALA A 39 -7.48 13.22 -6.99
N GLY A 40 -7.87 13.75 -5.83
CA GLY A 40 -9.25 13.72 -5.34
C GLY A 40 -9.77 12.30 -5.07
N ILE A 41 -8.87 11.31 -4.96
CA ILE A 41 -9.22 9.93 -4.63
C ILE A 41 -9.30 9.82 -3.10
N PRO A 42 -10.43 9.36 -2.54
CA PRO A 42 -10.56 9.27 -1.09
C PRO A 42 -9.64 8.18 -0.52
N SER A 43 -9.05 8.44 0.64
CA SER A 43 -8.43 7.41 1.48
C SER A 43 -9.37 6.22 1.71
N MET A 44 -8.80 5.03 1.93
CA MET A 44 -9.62 3.84 2.16
C MET A 44 -10.53 3.99 3.39
N TYR A 45 -11.81 3.64 3.22
CA TYR A 45 -12.82 3.69 4.27
C TYR A 45 -13.82 2.54 4.10
N ILE A 46 -14.58 2.27 5.16
CA ILE A 46 -15.64 1.24 5.17
C ILE A 46 -16.99 1.93 5.14
N GLU A 47 -17.96 1.27 4.53
CA GLU A 47 -19.35 1.66 4.64
C GLU A 47 -19.78 1.80 6.11
N GLY A 48 -20.42 2.92 6.43
CA GLY A 48 -20.79 3.30 7.80
C GLY A 48 -19.77 4.20 8.51
N GLU A 49 -18.55 4.36 7.98
CA GLU A 49 -17.59 5.35 8.46
C GLU A 49 -17.71 6.67 7.70
N GLN A 50 -17.49 7.80 8.39
CA GLN A 50 -17.55 9.11 7.76
C GLN A 50 -16.33 9.30 6.83
N ARG A 51 -16.58 9.44 5.52
CA ARG A 51 -15.53 9.71 4.53
C ARG A 51 -14.71 10.95 4.90
N GLY A 52 -13.40 10.88 4.69
CA GLY A 52 -12.49 12.00 4.92
C GLY A 52 -12.24 12.36 6.39
N THR A 53 -12.71 11.54 7.35
CA THR A 53 -12.40 11.76 8.77
C THR A 53 -11.16 10.97 9.21
N PRO A 54 -10.27 11.60 10.00
CA PRO A 54 -9.11 10.90 10.54
C PRO A 54 -9.56 9.85 11.56
N GLY A 55 -8.66 8.90 11.76
CA GLY A 55 -8.68 7.99 12.88
C GLY A 55 -9.15 6.58 12.58
N TYR A 56 -8.63 5.66 13.40
CA TYR A 56 -8.87 4.22 13.33
C TYR A 56 -8.56 3.57 14.68
N SER A 57 -8.91 2.29 14.81
CA SER A 57 -8.58 1.49 15.99
C SER A 57 -7.82 0.24 15.58
N ILE A 58 -6.99 -0.36 16.44
CA ILE A 58 -6.40 -1.68 16.19
C ILE A 58 -6.49 -2.56 17.42
N PRO A 59 -7.03 -3.79 17.30
CA PRO A 59 -6.90 -4.80 18.33
C PRO A 59 -5.51 -5.43 18.29
N ILE A 60 -4.70 -5.22 19.35
CA ILE A 60 -3.39 -5.86 19.52
C ILE A 60 -3.41 -6.63 20.84
N LYS A 61 -3.25 -7.96 20.77
CA LYS A 61 -3.19 -8.86 21.93
C LYS A 61 -4.36 -8.65 22.91
N GLY A 62 -5.58 -8.49 22.37
CA GLY A 62 -6.80 -8.31 23.17
C GLY A 62 -7.03 -6.88 23.71
N LYS A 63 -6.12 -5.93 23.43
CA LYS A 63 -6.31 -4.51 23.76
C LYS A 63 -6.60 -3.70 22.49
N ILE A 64 -7.60 -2.83 22.56
CA ILE A 64 -7.91 -1.89 21.47
C ILE A 64 -7.10 -0.62 21.68
N TYR A 65 -6.33 -0.24 20.66
CA TYR A 65 -5.61 1.03 20.59
C TYR A 65 -6.36 1.96 19.64
N MET A 66 -6.66 3.18 20.08
CA MET A 66 -7.40 4.17 19.31
C MET A 66 -6.46 5.29 18.86
N PHE A 67 -6.48 5.60 17.58
CA PHE A 67 -5.70 6.68 16.98
C PHE A 67 -6.69 7.70 16.44
N GLN A 68 -7.08 8.70 17.23
CA GLN A 68 -8.19 9.60 16.86
C GLN A 68 -7.82 10.63 15.78
N THR A 69 -6.53 10.97 15.68
CA THR A 69 -6.03 12.03 14.79
C THR A 69 -5.15 11.49 13.67
N ALA A 70 -4.92 10.18 13.62
CA ALA A 70 -4.04 9.57 12.63
C ALA A 70 -4.73 9.51 11.27
N GLN A 71 -3.96 9.65 10.19
CA GLN A 71 -4.50 9.58 8.84
C GLN A 71 -4.99 8.16 8.52
N ARG A 72 -5.92 8.05 7.58
CA ARG A 72 -6.31 6.75 7.02
C ARG A 72 -5.29 6.31 5.97
N SER A 73 -5.30 5.03 5.60
CA SER A 73 -4.46 4.53 4.52
C SER A 73 -4.77 5.25 3.20
N PRO A 74 -3.78 5.44 2.30
CA PRO A 74 -4.03 5.78 0.90
C PRO A 74 -5.05 4.86 0.24
N SER A 75 -5.61 5.28 -0.89
CA SER A 75 -6.65 4.54 -1.64
C SER A 75 -6.18 3.21 -2.22
N GLU A 76 -4.87 2.95 -2.23
CA GLU A 76 -4.26 1.79 -2.84
C GLU A 76 -3.12 1.25 -1.96
N ALA A 77 -3.19 -0.05 -1.67
CA ALA A 77 -2.11 -0.77 -1.02
C ALA A 77 -2.13 -2.25 -1.42
N TYR A 78 -0.96 -2.87 -1.43
CA TYR A 78 -0.78 -4.29 -1.69
C TYR A 78 -0.15 -4.99 -0.50
N LEU A 79 -0.71 -6.15 -0.13
CA LEU A 79 -0.08 -7.09 0.79
C LEU A 79 0.61 -8.17 -0.03
N ALA A 80 1.92 -8.22 0.05
CA ALA A 80 2.75 -9.05 -0.80
C ALA A 80 3.44 -10.14 0.03
N LYS A 81 3.45 -11.37 -0.49
CA LYS A 81 4.19 -12.49 0.09
C LYS A 81 4.99 -13.18 -1.00
N TYR A 82 6.29 -13.34 -0.76
CA TYR A 82 7.23 -13.93 -1.73
C TYR A 82 7.18 -13.24 -3.10
N TYR A 83 6.88 -11.94 -3.12
CA TYR A 83 6.68 -11.20 -4.35
C TYR A 83 7.99 -11.04 -5.11
N ILE A 84 7.95 -11.37 -6.39
CA ILE A 84 9.04 -11.27 -7.35
C ILE A 84 8.43 -10.64 -8.59
N SER A 85 9.10 -9.66 -9.17
CA SER A 85 8.69 -9.05 -10.43
C SER A 85 9.89 -8.81 -11.32
N PRO A 86 9.80 -9.11 -12.64
CA PRO A 86 10.77 -8.65 -13.62
C PRO A 86 10.95 -7.14 -13.58
N SER A 87 11.99 -6.65 -14.24
CA SER A 87 12.22 -5.21 -14.36
C SER A 87 11.05 -4.53 -15.09
N HIS A 88 10.45 -3.51 -14.49
CA HIS A 88 9.33 -2.76 -15.03
C HIS A 88 9.35 -1.30 -14.55
N SER A 89 8.47 -0.50 -15.10
CA SER A 89 8.12 0.82 -14.59
C SER A 89 6.59 0.91 -14.50
N ASP A 90 6.11 1.63 -13.50
CA ASP A 90 4.68 1.86 -13.29
C ASP A 90 4.33 3.32 -13.52
N LYS A 91 3.14 3.57 -14.05
CA LYS A 91 2.56 4.90 -14.12
C LYS A 91 1.92 5.24 -12.77
N SER A 92 2.32 6.36 -12.19
CA SER A 92 1.87 6.79 -10.88
C SER A 92 1.41 8.25 -10.91
N TYR A 93 0.36 8.58 -10.15
CA TYR A 93 -0.06 9.97 -9.96
C TYR A 93 0.69 10.66 -8.80
N ALA A 94 1.40 9.90 -7.97
CA ALA A 94 2.37 10.43 -7.01
C ALA A 94 3.80 10.12 -7.46
N GLU A 95 4.75 11.01 -7.17
CA GLU A 95 6.16 10.83 -7.57
C GLU A 95 6.82 9.63 -6.89
N PHE A 96 6.39 9.31 -5.68
CA PHE A 96 6.96 8.22 -4.89
C PHE A 96 5.92 7.13 -4.60
N ALA A 97 6.35 5.88 -4.71
CA ALA A 97 5.70 4.72 -4.11
C ALA A 97 6.53 4.25 -2.92
N ILE A 98 5.89 3.49 -2.02
CA ILE A 98 6.52 3.01 -0.78
C ILE A 98 6.40 1.50 -0.72
N PHE A 99 7.52 0.82 -0.49
CA PHE A 99 7.58 -0.58 -0.11
C PHE A 99 8.10 -0.71 1.32
N TRP A 100 7.42 -1.52 2.13
CA TRP A 100 7.86 -1.89 3.48
C TRP A 100 7.94 -3.41 3.62
N GLU A 101 9.13 -3.94 3.84
CA GLU A 101 9.33 -5.34 4.17
C GLU A 101 9.09 -5.55 5.68
N VAL A 102 7.95 -6.14 6.03
CA VAL A 102 7.54 -6.33 7.44
C VAL A 102 8.07 -7.63 8.06
N PHE A 103 8.48 -8.58 7.23
CA PHE A 103 8.96 -9.87 7.70
C PHE A 103 9.98 -10.44 6.74
N ARG A 104 11.07 -10.97 7.30
CA ARG A 104 12.08 -11.75 6.61
C ARG A 104 12.60 -12.86 7.52
N SER A 105 12.67 -14.09 7.01
CA SER A 105 13.17 -15.23 7.76
C SER A 105 13.77 -16.29 6.84
N TYR A 106 14.73 -17.04 7.37
CA TYR A 106 15.40 -18.13 6.70
C TYR A 106 15.03 -19.44 7.37
N THR A 107 14.45 -20.38 6.61
CA THR A 107 13.98 -21.66 7.17
C THR A 107 14.88 -22.86 6.85
N GLY A 108 16.10 -22.61 6.39
CA GLY A 108 17.05 -23.64 6.00
C GLY A 108 18.41 -23.07 5.61
N ILE A 109 19.24 -23.90 5.00
CA ILE A 109 20.53 -23.49 4.45
C ILE A 109 20.27 -22.66 3.19
N ILE A 110 20.74 -21.42 3.19
CA ILE A 110 20.72 -20.59 2.00
C ILE A 110 21.69 -21.18 0.98
N THR A 111 21.18 -21.42 -0.23
CA THR A 111 21.95 -22.05 -1.32
C THR A 111 22.62 -21.02 -2.23
N ARG A 112 22.29 -19.74 -2.06
CA ARG A 112 22.74 -18.63 -2.89
C ARG A 112 23.53 -17.62 -2.07
N GLU A 113 24.62 -17.10 -2.61
CA GLU A 113 25.40 -16.05 -1.95
C GLU A 113 24.55 -14.82 -1.60
N CYS A 114 23.64 -14.43 -2.51
CA CYS A 114 22.57 -13.48 -2.24
C CYS A 114 21.21 -14.21 -2.24
N PRO A 115 20.48 -14.23 -1.11
CA PRO A 115 19.17 -14.91 -1.01
C PRO A 115 18.08 -14.39 -1.96
N GLY A 116 18.28 -13.24 -2.61
CA GLY A 116 17.29 -12.60 -3.48
C GLY A 116 16.09 -12.05 -2.71
N GLY A 117 14.93 -11.88 -3.37
CA GLY A 117 13.76 -11.25 -2.74
C GLY A 117 14.07 -9.82 -2.27
N THR A 118 14.82 -9.11 -3.09
CA THR A 118 15.40 -7.79 -2.81
C THR A 118 14.95 -6.81 -3.89
N PHE A 119 14.54 -5.62 -3.48
CA PHE A 119 14.21 -4.51 -4.37
C PHE A 119 15.45 -4.05 -5.14
N VAL A 120 15.29 -3.78 -6.43
CA VAL A 120 16.34 -3.24 -7.29
C VAL A 120 15.86 -1.97 -7.97
N ASP A 121 16.69 -0.95 -7.96
CA ASP A 121 16.56 0.23 -8.83
C ASP A 121 17.66 0.15 -9.89
N ILE A 122 17.25 -0.04 -11.14
CA ILE A 122 18.17 -0.27 -12.25
C ILE A 122 18.79 1.04 -12.72
N GLY A 123 18.05 2.15 -12.64
CA GLY A 123 18.54 3.47 -13.02
C GLY A 123 19.69 3.91 -12.11
N LEU A 124 19.53 3.73 -10.80
CA LEU A 124 20.54 4.01 -9.80
C LEU A 124 21.63 2.93 -9.69
N LYS A 125 21.41 1.76 -10.31
CA LYS A 125 22.29 0.58 -10.23
C LYS A 125 22.51 0.12 -8.79
N VAL A 126 21.45 0.15 -7.99
CA VAL A 126 21.46 -0.27 -6.59
C VAL A 126 20.48 -1.41 -6.37
N TRP A 127 20.84 -2.31 -5.45
CA TRP A 127 19.90 -3.23 -4.84
C TRP A 127 19.79 -2.92 -3.35
N VAL A 128 18.59 -3.00 -2.80
CA VAL A 128 18.33 -2.76 -1.38
C VAL A 128 18.19 -4.10 -0.69
N HIS A 129 19.24 -4.55 0.00
CA HIS A 129 19.20 -5.81 0.73
C HIS A 129 18.01 -5.83 1.70
N GLY A 130 17.04 -6.71 1.43
CA GLY A 130 15.86 -6.84 2.27
C GLY A 130 16.24 -7.31 3.67
N ALA A 131 15.64 -6.68 4.66
CA ALA A 131 15.64 -7.08 6.05
C ALA A 131 14.24 -6.82 6.61
N ALA A 132 13.91 -7.46 7.73
CA ALA A 132 12.70 -7.09 8.45
C ALA A 132 12.78 -5.62 8.85
N ASP A 133 11.66 -4.91 8.65
CA ASP A 133 11.49 -3.49 8.87
C ASP A 133 12.25 -2.55 7.90
N THR A 134 12.72 -3.06 6.76
CA THR A 134 13.27 -2.21 5.70
C THR A 134 12.16 -1.50 4.93
N VAL A 135 12.21 -0.16 4.90
CA VAL A 135 11.32 0.69 4.09
C VAL A 135 12.10 1.31 2.94
N CYS A 136 11.53 1.30 1.74
CA CYS A 136 12.06 1.96 0.56
C CYS A 136 10.97 2.85 -0.04
N ALA A 137 11.29 4.13 -0.24
CA ALA A 137 10.56 5.00 -1.14
C ALA A 137 11.31 5.08 -2.46
N PHE A 138 10.60 4.95 -3.56
CA PHE A 138 11.19 4.94 -4.90
C PHE A 138 10.25 5.61 -5.89
N LYS A 139 10.80 6.05 -7.02
CA LYS A 139 10.02 6.66 -8.10
C LYS A 139 9.59 5.55 -9.07
N PRO A 140 8.30 5.18 -9.11
CA PRO A 140 7.84 3.99 -9.83
C PRO A 140 8.00 4.08 -11.35
N GLU A 141 8.10 5.29 -11.90
CA GLU A 141 8.34 5.52 -13.33
C GLU A 141 9.74 5.11 -13.79
N TYR A 142 10.68 4.97 -12.86
CA TYR A 142 12.03 4.49 -13.16
C TYR A 142 12.07 2.96 -13.12
N LEU A 143 12.98 2.39 -13.91
CA LEU A 143 13.08 0.94 -14.06
C LEU A 143 13.51 0.29 -12.74
N HIS A 144 12.63 -0.53 -12.17
CA HIS A 144 12.81 -1.20 -10.89
C HIS A 144 12.28 -2.64 -10.94
N GLY A 145 12.52 -3.44 -9.90
CA GLY A 145 12.02 -4.81 -9.84
C GLY A 145 12.34 -5.53 -8.54
N THR A 146 12.13 -6.84 -8.51
CA THR A 146 12.47 -7.68 -7.36
C THR A 146 13.20 -8.94 -7.81
N THR A 147 14.37 -9.19 -7.23
CA THR A 147 15.21 -10.34 -7.60
C THR A 147 14.58 -11.70 -7.25
N LEU A 148 14.89 -12.72 -8.06
CA LEU A 148 14.53 -14.11 -7.76
C LEU A 148 15.09 -14.52 -6.40
N ALA A 149 14.24 -15.09 -5.55
CA ALA A 149 14.64 -15.54 -4.21
C ALA A 149 15.09 -17.00 -4.14
N ASP A 150 15.85 -17.31 -3.11
CA ASP A 150 16.11 -18.67 -2.62
C ASP A 150 14.81 -19.29 -2.07
N CYS A 151 14.62 -20.61 -2.26
CA CYS A 151 13.42 -21.30 -1.82
C CYS A 151 13.29 -21.38 -0.28
N ASN A 152 14.37 -21.19 0.46
CA ASN A 152 14.40 -21.17 1.92
C ASN A 152 14.20 -19.76 2.50
N LEU A 153 14.11 -18.72 1.65
CA LEU A 153 13.79 -17.36 2.07
C LEU A 153 12.28 -17.19 2.17
N LYS A 154 11.82 -16.71 3.32
CA LYS A 154 10.44 -16.28 3.53
C LYS A 154 10.40 -14.79 3.80
N TRP A 155 9.58 -14.06 3.06
CA TRP A 155 9.36 -12.63 3.27
C TRP A 155 7.94 -12.20 2.93
N SER A 156 7.51 -11.13 3.56
CA SER A 156 6.28 -10.42 3.23
C SER A 156 6.45 -8.94 3.43
N GLY A 157 5.70 -8.17 2.66
CA GLY A 157 5.76 -6.72 2.71
C GLY A 157 4.43 -6.09 2.35
N MET A 158 4.42 -4.78 2.48
CA MET A 158 3.31 -3.91 2.15
C MET A 158 3.80 -2.90 1.12
N VAL A 159 3.00 -2.63 0.11
CA VAL A 159 3.27 -1.55 -0.86
C VAL A 159 2.15 -0.54 -0.75
N PHE A 160 2.50 0.74 -0.62
CA PHE A 160 1.58 1.85 -0.87
C PHE A 160 1.94 2.43 -2.24
N ALA A 161 1.03 2.25 -3.17
CA ALA A 161 1.18 2.67 -4.56
C ALA A 161 0.11 3.72 -4.89
N PHE A 162 0.32 4.40 -6.02
CA PHE A 162 -0.50 5.53 -6.44
C PHE A 162 -0.73 5.42 -7.95
N SER A 163 -1.25 4.28 -8.39
CA SER A 163 -1.38 3.91 -9.80
C SER A 163 -2.26 4.87 -10.58
N SER A 164 -1.76 5.36 -11.72
CA SER A 164 -2.56 6.18 -12.64
C SER A 164 -3.78 5.41 -13.17
N HIS A 165 -3.71 4.07 -13.28
CA HIS A 165 -4.84 3.26 -13.73
C HIS A 165 -6.00 3.27 -12.73
N ILE A 166 -5.71 3.25 -11.43
CA ILE A 166 -6.75 3.37 -10.40
C ILE A 166 -7.35 4.77 -10.41
N LYS A 167 -6.53 5.80 -10.63
CA LYS A 167 -7.01 7.18 -10.80
C LYS A 167 -7.95 7.32 -11.99
N GLU A 168 -7.53 6.87 -13.17
CA GLU A 168 -8.31 6.91 -14.40
C GLU A 168 -9.64 6.17 -14.23
N ALA A 169 -9.62 4.96 -13.65
CA ALA A 169 -10.82 4.19 -13.38
C ALA A 169 -11.77 4.87 -12.38
N PHE A 170 -11.22 5.54 -11.36
CA PHE A 170 -12.00 6.31 -10.39
C PHE A 170 -12.67 7.53 -11.03
N GLU A 171 -11.93 8.28 -11.86
CA GLU A 171 -12.45 9.43 -12.59
C GLU A 171 -13.57 9.01 -13.56
N GLU A 172 -13.37 7.93 -14.32
CA GLU A 172 -14.40 7.38 -15.20
C GLU A 172 -15.67 6.97 -14.42
N ALA A 173 -15.50 6.29 -13.28
CA ALA A 173 -16.61 5.90 -12.42
C ALA A 173 -17.37 7.12 -11.88
N ARG A 174 -16.65 8.18 -11.46
CA ARG A 174 -17.25 9.42 -10.97
C ARG A 174 -18.07 10.11 -12.07
N GLU A 175 -17.52 10.26 -13.27
CA GLU A 175 -18.24 10.87 -14.39
C GLU A 175 -19.52 10.10 -14.76
N ARG A 176 -19.45 8.76 -14.75
CA ARG A 176 -20.62 7.92 -15.03
C ARG A 176 -21.70 8.07 -13.96
N ALA A 177 -21.30 8.22 -12.69
CA ALA A 177 -22.23 8.46 -11.59
C ALA A 177 -22.91 9.83 -11.72
N GLU A 178 -22.15 10.89 -12.05
CA GLU A 178 -22.68 12.24 -12.30
C GLU A 178 -23.66 12.27 -13.49
N LYS A 179 -23.41 11.47 -14.52
CA LYS A 179 -24.29 11.29 -15.68
C LYS A 179 -25.49 10.36 -15.40
N GLY A 180 -25.63 9.82 -14.20
CA GLY A 180 -26.71 8.91 -13.81
C GLY A 180 -26.65 7.52 -14.46
N VAL A 181 -25.51 7.16 -15.07
CA VAL A 181 -25.29 5.87 -15.74
C VAL A 181 -24.91 4.78 -14.73
N LEU A 182 -24.22 5.16 -13.66
CA LEU A 182 -23.89 4.27 -12.55
C LEU A 182 -24.97 4.39 -11.48
N ILE A 183 -25.91 3.43 -11.48
CA ILE A 183 -26.95 3.33 -10.46
C ILE A 183 -26.37 2.55 -9.28
N HIS A 184 -26.33 3.17 -8.10
CA HIS A 184 -26.10 2.44 -6.84
C HIS A 184 -27.18 1.37 -6.71
N ILE A 185 -26.83 0.10 -6.91
CA ILE A 185 -27.71 -1.00 -6.51
C ILE A 185 -27.55 -1.11 -5.00
N THR A 186 -28.42 -0.41 -4.26
CA THR A 186 -28.61 -0.69 -2.83
C THR A 186 -29.15 -2.10 -2.74
N SER A 187 -28.44 -3.01 -2.07
CA SER A 187 -28.95 -4.33 -1.74
C SER A 187 -29.99 -4.20 -0.63
N ASP A 188 -31.14 -3.61 -0.97
CA ASP A 188 -32.32 -3.50 -0.10
C ASP A 188 -33.54 -4.24 -0.68
N ASP A 189 -33.35 -5.07 -1.70
CA ASP A 189 -34.38 -6.02 -2.12
C ASP A 189 -34.23 -7.32 -1.31
N GLY A 190 -34.70 -7.24 -0.07
CA GLY A 190 -34.98 -8.39 0.76
C GLY A 190 -36.04 -9.28 0.11
N HIS A 191 -35.61 -10.41 -0.44
CA HIS A 191 -36.42 -11.60 -0.67
C HIS A 191 -35.65 -12.84 -0.22
#